data_AF-A0A0G0SBX4-F1
#
_entry.id   AF-A0A0G0SBX4-F1
#
_cell.length_a   1.000
_cell.length_b   1.000
_cell.length_c   1.000
_cell.angle_alpha   90.00
_cell.angle_beta   90.00
_cell.angle_gamma   90.00
#
_symmetry.space_group_name_H-M   'P 1'
#
loop_
_entity.id
_entity.type
_entity.pdbx_description
1 polymer ?
#
loop_
_entity_poly.entity_id
_entity_poly.type
_entity_poly.pdbx_seq_one_letter_code
_entity_poly.pdbx_strand_id
1 'polypeptide(L)' 'MDTLMKKAQIFKLGKSPVVVLPVRAWELISERANMLEEYYQMSNSKKYKKDIANARRSKKEIPANALYEKLGLI' A
#
# COMPACT_ATOMS: atom_id res chain seq x y z
N MET A 1 25.24 4.17 9.55
CA MET A 1 24.80 5.16 8.55
C MET A 1 24.23 4.37 7.38
N ASP A 2 22.90 4.40 7.23
CA ASP A 2 22.18 3.51 6.33
C ASP A 2 22.59 3.66 4.86
N THR A 3 22.64 2.54 4.16
CA THR A 3 22.92 2.43 2.71
C THR A 3 21.93 3.25 1.86
N LEU A 4 20.74 3.54 2.37
CA LEU A 4 19.77 4.47 1.77
C LEU A 4 20.23 5.93 1.84
N MET A 5 20.75 6.38 2.99
CA MET A 5 21.25 7.75 3.15
C MET A 5 22.46 8.06 2.27
N LYS A 6 23.30 7.04 1.98
CA LYS A 6 24.42 7.21 1.03
C LYS A 6 23.99 7.41 -0.43
N LYS A 7 22.75 7.06 -0.80
CA LYS A 7 22.23 7.20 -2.18
C LYS A 7 21.37 8.45 -2.38
N ALA A 8 20.91 9.07 -1.30
CA ALA A 8 20.15 10.32 -1.35
C ALA A 8 21.14 11.47 -1.59
N GLN A 9 21.23 11.93 -2.85
CA GLN A 9 22.00 13.13 -3.17
C GLN A 9 21.12 14.35 -2.95
N ILE A 10 21.59 15.27 -2.11
CA ILE A 10 20.94 16.57 -1.89
C ILE A 10 21.40 17.49 -3.03
N PHE A 11 20.47 17.83 -3.92
CA PHE A 11 20.66 18.82 -4.98
C PHE A 11 19.96 20.12 -4.61
N LYS A 12 20.28 21.20 -5.32
CA LYS A 12 19.53 22.46 -5.26
C LYS A 12 18.83 22.68 -6.58
N LEU A 13 17.51 22.85 -6.55
CA LEU A 13 16.72 23.32 -7.70
C LEU A 13 16.41 24.79 -7.43
N GLY A 14 17.19 25.70 -8.02
CA GLY A 14 17.18 27.11 -7.64
C GLY A 14 17.66 27.32 -6.19
N LYS A 15 16.83 27.95 -5.34
CA LYS A 15 17.14 28.17 -3.91
C LYS A 15 16.69 27.01 -3.00
N SER A 16 15.91 26.07 -3.52
CA SER A 16 15.29 25.02 -2.73
C SER A 16 16.14 23.75 -2.74
N PRO A 17 16.50 23.18 -1.58
CA PRO A 17 17.12 21.87 -1.52
C PRO A 17 16.10 20.80 -1.92
N VAL A 18 16.52 19.90 -2.79
CA VAL A 18 15.74 18.76 -3.28
C VAL A 18 16.53 17.48 -3.07
N VAL A 19 15.84 16.42 -2.69
CA VAL A 19 16.44 15.09 -2.53
C VAL A 19 16.21 14.31 -3.81
N VAL A 20 17.29 13.91 -4.47
CA VAL A 20 17.22 13.06 -5.66
C VAL A 20 17.34 11.60 -5.21
N LEU A 21 16.35 10.80 -5.58
CA LEU A 21 16.26 9.39 -5.29
C LEU A 21 16.31 8.59 -6.60
N PRO A 22 16.91 7.39 -6.61
CA PRO A 22 16.73 6.45 -7.71
C PRO A 22 15.25 6.13 -7.90
N VAL A 23 14.78 6.01 -9.16
CA VAL A 23 13.37 5.74 -9.49
C VAL A 23 12.83 4.54 -8.72
N ARG A 24 13.56 3.44 -8.70
CA ARG A 24 13.20 2.22 -7.95
C ARG A 24 12.99 2.47 -6.46
N ALA A 25 13.75 3.38 -5.86
CA ALA A 25 13.59 3.71 -4.44
C ALA A 25 12.31 4.55 -4.22
N TRP A 26 12.00 5.46 -5.14
CA TRP A 26 10.76 6.23 -5.10
C TRP A 26 9.53 5.36 -5.29
N GLU A 27 9.56 4.41 -6.22
CA GLU A 27 8.46 3.45 -6.44
C GLU A 27 8.15 2.64 -5.18
N LEU A 28 9.18 2.11 -4.51
CA LEU A 28 9.01 1.39 -3.25
C LEU A 28 8.41 2.27 -2.14
N ILE A 29 8.85 3.52 -2.04
CA ILE A 29 8.29 4.48 -1.07
C ILE A 29 6.83 4.77 -1.39
N SER A 30 6.52 5.02 -2.66
CA SER A 30 5.16 5.34 -3.11
C SER A 30 4.20 4.17 -2.90
N GLU A 31 4.63 2.95 -3.23
CA GLU A 31 3.83 1.74 -3.00
C GLU A 31 3.54 1.56 -1.50
N ARG A 32 4.56 1.76 -0.65
CA ARG A 32 4.39 1.69 0.80
C ARG A 32 3.47 2.77 1.34
N ALA A 33 3.56 3.99 0.82
CA ALA A 33 2.69 5.10 1.21
C ALA A 33 1.23 4.81 0.84
N ASN A 34 0.99 4.31 -0.39
CA ASN A 34 -0.35 3.94 -0.85
C ASN A 34 -0.96 2.84 0.03
N MET A 35 -0.20 1.79 0.35
CA MET A 35 -0.66 0.76 1.29
C MET A 35 -1.04 1.36 2.64
N LEU A 36 -0.21 2.24 3.21
CA LEU A 36 -0.47 2.87 4.51
C LEU A 36 -1.71 3.76 4.47
N GLU A 37 -1.91 4.50 3.38
CA GLU A 37 -3.12 5.31 3.19
C GLU A 37 -4.36 4.43 3.11
N GLU A 38 -4.32 3.36 2.32
CA GLU A 38 -5.42 2.39 2.22
C GLU A 38 -5.76 1.80 3.61
N TYR A 39 -4.74 1.37 4.36
CA TYR A 39 -4.89 0.89 5.74
C TYR A 39 -5.51 1.96 6.64
N TYR A 40 -5.07 3.22 6.54
CA TYR A 40 -5.61 4.30 7.32
C TYR A 40 -7.09 4.52 7.02
N GLN A 41 -7.46 4.59 5.74
CA GLN A 41 -8.86 4.75 5.30
C GLN A 41 -9.74 3.58 5.78
N MET A 42 -9.25 2.34 5.63
CA MET A 42 -9.91 1.14 6.15
C MET A 42 -10.09 1.19 7.68
N SER A 43 -9.05 1.64 8.40
CA SER A 43 -9.07 1.72 9.87
C SER A 43 -10.01 2.81 10.40
N ASN A 44 -10.31 3.84 9.62
CA ASN A 44 -11.26 4.89 10.01
C ASN A 44 -12.69 4.62 9.55
N SER A 45 -12.88 3.72 8.59
CA SER A 45 -14.20 3.34 8.10
C SER A 45 -14.96 2.44 9.09
N LYS A 46 -16.01 2.99 9.72
CA LYS A 46 -16.94 2.21 10.57
C LYS A 46 -17.60 1.06 9.81
N LYS A 47 -17.93 1.28 8.53
CA LYS A 47 -18.53 0.27 7.65
C LYS A 47 -17.55 -0.88 7.41
N TYR A 48 -16.31 -0.57 7.02
CA TYR A 48 -15.28 -1.58 6.79
C TYR A 48 -15.04 -2.46 8.02
N LYS A 49 -14.89 -1.85 9.20
CA LYS A 49 -14.74 -2.59 10.48
C LYS A 49 -15.90 -3.55 10.74
N LYS A 50 -17.14 -3.09 10.52
CA LYS A 50 -18.35 -3.91 10.70
C LYS A 50 -18.40 -5.07 9.72
N ASP A 51 -18.09 -4.82 8.45
CA ASP A 51 -18.13 -5.84 7.39
C ASP A 51 -17.05 -6.92 7.62
N ILE A 52 -15.83 -6.54 8.01
CA ILE A 52 -14.77 -7.49 8.39
C ILE A 52 -15.15 -8.30 9.63
N ALA A 53 -15.76 -7.69 10.64
CA ALA A 53 -16.23 -8.41 11.83
C ALA A 53 -17.31 -9.44 11.47
N ASN A 54 -18.25 -9.07 10.59
CA ASN A 54 -19.28 -9.99 10.08
C ASN A 54 -18.66 -11.12 9.25
N ALA A 55 -17.73 -10.81 8.36
CA ALA A 55 -17.03 -11.81 7.55
C ALA A 55 -16.31 -12.84 8.43
N ARG A 56 -15.53 -12.38 9.42
CA ARG A 56 -14.84 -13.24 10.41
C ARG A 56 -15.80 -14.10 11.21
N ARG A 57 -16.94 -13.53 11.64
CA ARG A 57 -17.97 -14.27 12.38
C ARG A 57 -18.65 -15.35 11.55
N SER A 58 -18.85 -15.07 10.25
CA SER A 58 -19.57 -15.97 9.36
C SER A 58 -18.84 -17.28 9.06
N LYS A 59 -17.50 -17.31 9.21
CA LYS A 59 -16.62 -18.44 8.82
C LYS A 59 -16.88 -18.97 7.39
N LYS A 60 -17.55 -18.18 6.55
CA LYS A 60 -17.82 -18.53 5.16
C LYS A 60 -16.56 -18.27 4.36
N GLU A 61 -15.82 -19.34 4.10
CA GLU A 61 -14.68 -19.32 3.20
C GLU A 61 -15.15 -19.70 1.80
N ILE A 62 -14.72 -18.91 0.81
CA ILE A 62 -14.97 -19.23 -0.60
C ILE A 62 -13.66 -19.80 -1.14
N PRO A 63 -13.66 -21.05 -1.66
CA PRO A 63 -12.47 -21.62 -2.26
C PRO A 63 -12.07 -20.80 -3.50
N ALA A 64 -10.76 -20.66 -3.73
CA ALA A 64 -10.21 -19.81 -4.78
C ALA A 64 -10.79 -20.12 -6.17
N ASN A 65 -10.97 -21.40 -6.51
CA ASN A 65 -11.56 -21.82 -7.79
C ASN A 65 -12.98 -21.27 -7.99
N ALA A 66 -13.84 -21.36 -6.96
CA ALA A 66 -15.20 -20.83 -7.02
C ALA A 66 -15.24 -19.29 -7.08
N LEU A 67 -14.21 -18.63 -6.53
CA LEU A 67 -14.05 -17.19 -6.67
C LEU A 67 -13.64 -16.82 -8.11
N TYR A 68 -12.68 -17.54 -8.68
CA TYR A 68 -12.17 -17.28 -10.03
C TYR A 68 -13.21 -17.52 -11.12
N GLU A 69 -14.00 -18.60 -11.02
CA GLU A 69 -15.14 -18.84 -11.91
C GLU A 69 -16.15 -17.68 -11.85
N LYS A 70 -16.48 -17.20 -10.63
CA LYS A 70 -17.39 -16.06 -10.45
C LYS A 70 -16.86 -14.75 -11.02
N LEU A 71 -15.55 -14.59 -11.05
CA LEU A 71 -14.89 -13.40 -11.61
C LEU A 71 -14.62 -13.54 -13.12
N GLY A 72 -14.93 -14.68 -13.74
CA GLY A 72 -14.67 -14.95 -15.15
C GLY A 72 -13.18 -15.01 -15.49
N LEU A 73 -12.36 -15.38 -14.50
CA LEU A 73 -10.90 -15.50 -14.65
C LEU A 73 -10.46 -16.89 -15.10
N ILE A 74 -11.38 -17.86 -15.09
CA ILE A 74 -11.23 -19.24 -15.55
C ILE A 74 -12.59 -19.69 -16.11
#